data_AF-A0A960H5B5-F1
#
_entry.id   AF-A0A960H5B5-F1
#
_cell.length_a   1.000
_cell.length_b   1.000
_cell.length_c   1.000
_cell.angle_alpha   90.00
_cell.angle_beta   90.00
_cell.angle_gamma   90.00
#
_symmetry.space_group_name_H-M   'P 1'
#
loop_
_entity.id
_entity.type
_entity.pdbx_description
1 polymer ?
#
loop_
_entity_poly.entity_id
_entity_poly.type
_entity_poly.pdbx_seq_one_letter_code
_entity_poly.pdbx_strand_id
1 'polypeptide(L)'
;MSTASTAPGRVSGFVRWVARTPWPVFSLGMLQADIIGALLVLGFLRFGLPPADRIMLQDLPTLNLTIFLSYLFVSFGIGAFISLKLLVPVFRWQRRDALLSDDDPAATEAARLRALRMPTYRSMISMTNWVLGAVVFIAASWPVASHAAPVLGVATLLGATATSIIGYLQAERVLRPVAVAALRGGVPEKFRRPGVVQRLVLTWLLSTGVPLLAIVLSIVANKFSLLQGSADSYFTPILLMAVAALLIGLAGNVLSAMSIADPLRQLRWALGEVQRGNYNAHMQIYDASELGMLQAGFNDMVRDLSERQRLRDLFGRYVGEDVARRALERGTELGGQERDVAVLFVDLVGSTELAATR
;
A
#
# COMPACT_ATOMS: atom_id res chain seq x y z
N MET A 1 40.39 17.72 22.52
CA MET A 1 39.10 17.98 21.86
C MET A 1 39.29 17.81 20.36
N SER A 2 38.90 16.66 19.81
CA SER A 2 39.03 16.34 18.38
C SER A 2 37.76 16.79 17.65
N THR A 3 37.85 17.89 16.91
CA THR A 3 36.82 18.35 15.98
C THR A 3 36.75 17.39 14.80
N ALA A 4 35.69 16.57 14.77
CA ALA A 4 35.39 15.67 13.66
C ALA A 4 35.16 16.47 12.37
N SER A 5 36.15 16.44 11.48
CA SER A 5 36.00 16.88 10.09
C SER A 5 34.98 15.98 9.39
N THR A 6 33.78 16.48 9.16
CA THR A 6 32.72 15.83 8.38
C THR A 6 33.13 15.79 6.91
N ALA A 7 33.75 14.68 6.49
CA ALA A 7 34.34 14.52 5.17
C ALA A 7 33.32 14.67 4.01
N PRO A 8 33.56 15.55 3.01
CA PRO A 8 32.66 15.78 1.86
C PRO A 8 32.39 14.54 1.00
N GLY A 9 33.27 13.52 1.04
CA GLY A 9 33.06 12.24 0.34
C GLY A 9 31.84 11.45 0.83
N ARG A 10 31.48 11.54 2.12
CA ARG A 10 30.34 10.79 2.70
C ARG A 10 28.99 11.26 2.15
N VAL A 11 28.84 12.57 1.89
CA VAL A 11 27.62 13.15 1.35
C VAL A 11 27.47 12.80 -0.13
N SER A 12 28.55 12.92 -0.92
CA SER A 12 28.52 12.55 -2.35
C SER A 12 28.20 11.06 -2.58
N GLY A 13 28.72 10.18 -1.70
CA GLY A 13 28.43 8.74 -1.75
C GLY A 13 26.98 8.42 -1.40
N PHE A 14 26.43 9.13 -0.40
CA PHE A 14 25.02 9.02 -0.04
C PHE A 14 24.09 9.48 -1.17
N VAL A 15 24.37 10.64 -1.78
CA VAL A 15 23.56 11.17 -2.89
C VAL A 15 23.59 10.23 -4.09
N ARG A 16 24.76 9.69 -4.46
CA ARG A 16 24.87 8.69 -5.55
C ARG A 16 24.11 7.41 -5.26
N TRP A 17 24.10 6.96 -4.01
CA TRP A 17 23.32 5.79 -3.60
C TRP A 17 21.82 6.07 -3.70
N VAL A 18 21.34 7.19 -3.13
CA VAL A 18 19.92 7.60 -3.20
C VAL A 18 19.46 7.72 -4.66
N ALA A 19 20.28 8.28 -5.54
CA ALA A 19 19.95 8.43 -6.96
C ALA A 19 19.70 7.09 -7.69
N ARG A 20 20.25 5.97 -7.20
CA ARG A 20 20.09 4.62 -7.78
C ARG A 20 18.98 3.80 -7.11
N THR A 21 18.31 4.35 -6.10
CA THR A 21 17.23 3.70 -5.34
C THR A 21 15.86 4.23 -5.78
N PRO A 22 14.72 3.64 -5.38
CA PRO A 22 13.39 4.15 -5.75
C PRO A 22 13.04 5.53 -5.16
N TRP A 23 13.85 6.09 -4.26
CA TRP A 23 13.54 7.30 -3.50
C TRP A 23 13.38 8.61 -4.31
N PRO A 24 14.13 8.86 -5.39
CA PRO A 24 13.89 10.02 -6.27
C PRO A 24 12.55 9.89 -7.00
N VAL A 25 12.25 8.71 -7.55
CA VAL A 25 10.96 8.44 -8.23
C VAL A 25 9.80 8.60 -7.25
N PHE A 26 9.97 8.13 -6.02
CA PHE A 26 8.99 8.32 -4.94
C PHE A 26 8.72 9.80 -4.66
N SER A 27 9.77 10.61 -4.54
CA SER A 27 9.65 12.05 -4.27
C SER A 27 9.04 12.82 -5.44
N LEU A 28 9.39 12.46 -6.67
CA LEU A 28 8.82 13.05 -7.88
C LEU A 28 7.34 12.66 -8.07
N GLY A 29 7.00 11.39 -7.85
CA GLY A 29 5.62 10.90 -7.95
C GLY A 29 4.70 11.54 -6.89
N MET A 30 5.25 11.85 -5.71
CA MET A 30 4.55 12.65 -4.70
C MET A 30 4.23 14.05 -5.19
N LEU A 31 5.24 14.76 -5.70
CA LEU A 31 5.06 16.11 -6.22
C LEU A 31 4.04 16.11 -7.36
N GLN A 32 4.10 15.11 -8.25
CA GLN A 32 3.12 14.90 -9.30
C GLN A 32 1.70 14.72 -8.75
N ALA A 33 1.52 13.93 -7.68
CA ALA A 33 0.21 13.74 -7.06
C ALA A 33 -0.36 15.07 -6.51
N ASP A 34 0.48 15.86 -5.83
CA ASP A 34 0.10 17.18 -5.30
C ASP A 34 -0.27 18.15 -6.43
N ILE A 35 0.47 18.15 -7.54
CA ILE A 35 0.15 18.93 -8.75
C ILE A 35 -1.20 18.50 -9.34
N ILE A 36 -1.45 17.20 -9.49
CA ILE A 36 -2.74 16.70 -10.01
C ILE A 36 -3.89 17.16 -9.12
N GLY A 37 -3.75 17.05 -7.79
CA GLY A 37 -4.74 17.55 -6.86
C GLY A 37 -4.98 19.05 -6.98
N ALA A 38 -3.92 19.85 -7.05
CA ALA A 38 -4.02 21.29 -7.21
C ALA A 38 -4.72 21.68 -8.52
N LEU A 39 -4.40 21.00 -9.63
CA LEU A 39 -5.05 21.19 -10.91
C LEU A 39 -6.53 20.80 -10.87
N LEU A 40 -6.90 19.75 -10.13
CA LEU A 40 -8.31 19.40 -9.93
C LEU A 40 -9.07 20.48 -9.16
N VAL A 41 -8.50 21.02 -8.08
CA VAL A 41 -9.11 22.12 -7.31
C VAL A 41 -9.23 23.37 -8.18
N LEU A 42 -8.13 23.84 -8.76
CA LEU A 42 -8.13 25.06 -9.60
C LEU A 42 -9.02 24.90 -10.83
N GLY A 43 -9.03 23.71 -11.44
CA GLY A 43 -9.93 23.37 -12.54
C GLY A 43 -11.40 23.42 -12.10
N PHE A 44 -11.73 22.89 -10.93
CA PHE A 44 -13.07 22.99 -10.37
C PHE A 44 -13.47 24.44 -10.06
N LEU A 45 -12.60 25.25 -9.45
CA LEU A 45 -12.90 26.66 -9.18
C LEU A 45 -13.11 27.49 -10.45
N ARG A 46 -12.44 27.10 -11.55
CA ARG A 46 -12.51 27.79 -12.84
C ARG A 46 -13.65 27.31 -13.74
N PHE A 47 -13.96 26.02 -13.73
CA PHE A 47 -14.89 25.39 -14.68
C PHE A 47 -16.09 24.70 -14.01
N GLY A 48 -15.97 24.33 -12.74
CA GLY A 48 -17.00 23.67 -11.93
C GLY A 48 -18.00 24.64 -11.30
N LEU A 49 -17.80 25.95 -11.43
CA LEU A 49 -18.71 27.00 -10.98
C LEU A 49 -19.30 27.79 -12.17
N PRO A 50 -20.53 28.31 -12.05
CA PRO A 50 -21.09 29.26 -13.00
C PRO A 50 -20.17 30.46 -13.22
N PRO A 51 -20.18 31.09 -14.40
CA PRO A 51 -19.30 32.22 -14.71
C PRO A 51 -19.30 33.35 -13.68
N ALA A 52 -20.45 33.65 -13.07
CA ALA A 52 -20.60 34.71 -12.06
C ALA A 52 -19.94 34.38 -10.71
N ASP A 53 -19.78 33.08 -10.39
CA ASP A 53 -19.31 32.60 -9.09
C ASP A 53 -17.90 31.98 -9.19
N ARG A 54 -17.25 32.06 -10.35
CA ARG A 54 -15.88 31.56 -10.54
C ARG A 54 -14.91 32.36 -9.69
N ILE A 55 -14.04 31.63 -8.98
CA ILE A 55 -13.00 32.25 -8.16
C ILE A 55 -11.70 32.18 -8.93
N MET A 56 -11.22 33.34 -9.39
CA MET A 56 -9.89 33.44 -10.00
C MET A 56 -8.89 33.93 -8.95
N LEU A 57 -7.68 33.35 -8.95
CA LEU A 57 -6.62 33.75 -8.01
C LEU A 57 -6.24 35.23 -8.15
N GLN A 58 -6.45 35.81 -9.33
CA GLN A 58 -6.19 37.23 -9.62
C GLN A 58 -7.19 38.19 -8.96
N ASP A 59 -8.38 37.71 -8.56
CA ASP A 59 -9.42 38.54 -7.93
C ASP A 59 -9.19 38.67 -6.42
N LEU A 60 -8.30 37.84 -5.85
CA LEU A 60 -7.98 37.87 -4.44
C LEU A 60 -7.05 39.05 -4.11
N PRO A 61 -7.24 39.70 -2.94
CA PRO A 61 -6.32 40.73 -2.48
C PRO A 61 -4.87 40.21 -2.48
N THR A 62 -3.93 40.99 -3.02
CA THR A 62 -2.52 40.58 -3.16
C THR A 62 -1.92 40.14 -1.83
N LEU A 63 -2.31 40.78 -0.72
CA LEU A 63 -1.89 40.39 0.63
C LEU A 63 -2.36 38.96 0.98
N ASN A 64 -3.65 38.66 0.78
CA ASN A 64 -4.22 37.35 1.08
C ASN A 64 -3.61 36.25 0.20
N LEU A 65 -3.40 36.55 -1.09
CA LEU A 65 -2.73 35.64 -2.01
C LEU A 65 -1.28 35.39 -1.59
N THR A 66 -0.56 36.43 -1.18
CA THR A 66 0.83 36.31 -0.69
C THR A 66 0.89 35.46 0.58
N ILE A 67 -0.03 35.66 1.53
CA ILE A 67 -0.14 34.85 2.75
C ILE A 67 -0.41 33.38 2.37
N PHE A 68 -1.36 33.13 1.48
CA PHE A 68 -1.70 31.77 1.03
C PHE A 68 -0.52 31.09 0.35
N LEU A 69 0.17 31.75 -0.58
CA LEU A 69 1.33 31.19 -1.27
C LEU A 69 2.53 30.97 -0.33
N SER A 70 2.76 31.90 0.60
CA SER A 70 3.80 31.75 1.64
C SER A 70 3.49 30.57 2.56
N TYR A 71 2.22 30.43 2.98
CA TYR A 71 1.76 29.29 3.75
C TYR A 71 1.97 27.97 2.98
N LEU A 72 1.58 27.91 1.70
CA LEU A 72 1.80 26.72 0.87
C LEU A 72 3.28 26.36 0.81
N PHE A 73 4.15 27.32 0.52
CA PHE A 73 5.60 27.08 0.46
C PHE A 73 6.15 26.52 1.78
N VAL A 74 5.80 27.14 2.90
CA VAL A 74 6.24 26.71 4.24
C VAL A 74 5.67 25.33 4.58
N SER A 75 4.38 25.11 4.34
CA SER A 75 3.70 23.87 4.72
C SER A 75 4.17 22.67 3.88
N PHE A 76 4.40 22.85 2.58
CA PHE A 76 5.05 21.84 1.74
C PHE A 76 6.49 21.58 2.17
N GLY A 77 7.25 22.62 2.57
CA GLY A 77 8.59 22.48 3.14
C GLY A 77 8.60 21.66 4.44
N ILE A 78 7.68 21.93 5.36
CA ILE A 78 7.49 21.17 6.60
C ILE A 78 7.09 19.73 6.29
N GLY A 79 6.14 19.51 5.39
CA GLY A 79 5.70 18.19 4.97
C GLY A 79 6.83 17.36 4.35
N ALA A 80 7.66 17.98 3.51
CA ALA A 80 8.85 17.37 2.93
C ALA A 80 9.90 17.04 4.00
N PHE A 81 10.12 17.94 4.96
CA PHE A 81 11.03 17.73 6.08
C PHE A 81 10.59 16.57 6.99
N ILE A 82 9.31 16.53 7.38
CA ILE A 82 8.73 15.44 8.18
C ILE A 82 8.86 14.12 7.41
N SER A 83 8.50 14.11 6.12
CA SER A 83 8.64 12.92 5.27
C SER A 83 10.08 12.43 5.20
N LEU A 84 11.05 13.34 5.03
CA LEU A 84 12.47 13.00 5.04
C LEU A 84 12.91 12.43 6.39
N LYS A 85 12.50 13.04 7.51
CA LYS A 85 12.81 12.56 8.87
C LYS A 85 12.27 11.15 9.11
N LEU A 86 11.07 10.82 8.60
CA LEU A 86 10.50 9.47 8.68
C LEU A 86 11.26 8.45 7.83
N LEU A 87 11.87 8.89 6.72
CA LEU A 87 12.66 8.05 5.81
C LEU A 87 14.11 7.83 6.25
N VAL A 88 14.73 8.76 6.99
CA VAL A 88 16.13 8.63 7.46
C VAL A 88 16.44 7.27 8.11
N PRO A 89 15.62 6.74 9.05
CA PRO A 89 15.84 5.41 9.62
C PRO A 89 15.80 4.29 8.58
N VAL A 90 14.89 4.39 7.59
CA VAL A 90 14.76 3.41 6.51
C VAL A 90 15.99 3.43 5.61
N PHE A 91 16.51 4.61 5.27
CA PHE A 91 17.74 4.76 4.50
C PHE A 91 18.95 4.18 5.24
N ARG A 92 19.04 4.41 6.55
CA ARG A 92 20.11 3.86 7.39
C ARG A 92 20.05 2.34 7.44
N TRP A 93 18.86 1.78 7.61
CA TRP A 93 18.64 0.33 7.60
C TRP A 93 19.00 -0.29 6.26
N GLN A 94 18.47 0.20 5.13
CA GLN A 94 18.78 -0.33 3.80
C GLN A 94 20.27 -0.30 3.48
N ARG A 95 20.98 0.74 3.95
CA ARG A 95 22.41 0.86 3.74
C ARG A 95 23.22 -0.08 4.65
N ARG A 96 22.78 -0.33 5.88
CA ARG A 96 23.42 -1.28 6.81
C ARG A 96 23.25 -2.73 6.36
N ASP A 97 22.04 -3.08 5.93
CA ASP A 97 21.71 -4.39 5.37
C ASP A 97 22.58 -4.69 4.13
N ALA A 98 22.75 -3.70 3.25
CA ALA A 98 23.65 -3.80 2.11
C ALA A 98 25.15 -3.92 2.48
N LEU A 99 25.53 -3.54 3.70
CA LEU A 99 26.91 -3.57 4.20
C LEU A 99 27.18 -4.75 5.15
N LEU A 100 26.19 -5.62 5.43
CA LEU A 100 26.30 -6.78 6.33
C LEU A 100 26.89 -6.41 7.71
N SER A 101 26.53 -5.24 8.24
CA SER A 101 26.99 -4.78 9.56
C SER A 101 26.16 -5.40 10.69
N ASP A 102 26.79 -5.69 11.85
CA ASP A 102 26.13 -6.24 13.05
C ASP A 102 24.86 -5.45 13.43
N ASP A 103 23.73 -6.15 13.49
CA ASP A 103 22.40 -5.54 13.57
C ASP A 103 21.87 -5.48 15.01
N ASP A 104 21.46 -4.29 15.45
CA ASP A 104 20.56 -4.13 16.60
C ASP A 104 19.15 -4.59 16.16
N PRO A 105 18.62 -5.73 16.67
CA PRO A 105 17.36 -6.29 16.20
C PRO A 105 16.18 -5.35 16.38
N ALA A 106 16.17 -4.55 17.46
CA ALA A 106 15.08 -3.62 17.75
C ALA A 106 15.08 -2.43 16.79
N ALA A 107 16.24 -1.91 16.44
CA ALA A 107 16.38 -0.83 15.47
C ALA A 107 16.00 -1.29 14.05
N THR A 108 16.37 -2.51 13.68
CA THR A 108 16.01 -3.13 12.39
C THR A 108 14.50 -3.33 12.28
N GLU A 109 13.86 -3.87 13.32
CA GLU A 109 12.40 -4.05 13.33
C GLU A 109 11.65 -2.73 13.25
N ALA A 110 12.10 -1.70 13.98
CA ALA A 110 11.52 -0.38 13.92
C ALA A 110 11.65 0.26 12.51
N ALA A 111 12.78 0.06 11.83
CA ALA A 111 13.00 0.55 10.48
C ALA A 111 12.14 -0.20 9.45
N ARG A 112 12.03 -1.52 9.56
CA ARG A 112 11.14 -2.37 8.73
C ARG A 112 9.69 -1.93 8.87
N LEU A 113 9.20 -1.76 10.10
CA LEU A 113 7.83 -1.31 10.36
C LEU A 113 7.56 0.09 9.77
N ARG A 114 8.52 1.02 9.87
CA ARG A 114 8.42 2.36 9.25
C ARG A 114 8.39 2.27 7.73
N ALA A 115 9.24 1.45 7.12
CA ALA A 115 9.26 1.24 5.67
C ALA A 115 7.90 0.74 5.16
N LEU A 116 7.29 -0.20 5.88
CA LEU A 116 5.98 -0.76 5.56
C LEU A 116 4.82 0.23 5.76
N ARG A 117 4.90 1.11 6.76
CA ARG A 117 3.88 2.15 7.06
C ARG A 117 4.07 3.45 6.28
N MET A 118 5.17 3.60 5.55
CA MET A 118 5.52 4.84 4.86
C MET A 118 4.46 5.35 3.88
N PRO A 119 3.79 4.50 3.05
CA PRO A 119 2.69 4.96 2.20
C PRO A 119 1.56 5.62 3.01
N THR A 120 1.17 5.03 4.13
CA THR A 120 0.13 5.57 5.02
C THR A 120 0.57 6.87 5.66
N TYR A 121 1.80 6.94 6.21
CA TYR A 121 2.31 8.17 6.81
C TYR A 121 2.35 9.32 5.80
N ARG A 122 2.75 9.05 4.56
CA ARG A 122 2.71 10.07 3.50
C ARG A 122 1.28 10.55 3.26
N SER A 123 0.33 9.65 3.07
CA SER A 123 -1.05 10.02 2.79
C SER A 123 -1.65 10.84 3.94
N MET A 124 -1.31 10.51 5.19
CA MET A 124 -1.70 11.31 6.36
C MET A 124 -1.08 12.71 6.33
N ILE A 125 0.23 12.83 6.08
CA ILE A 125 0.90 14.14 5.95
C ILE A 125 0.26 14.96 4.83
N SER A 126 -0.03 14.32 3.69
CA SER A 126 -0.72 14.95 2.56
C SER A 126 -2.10 15.45 2.98
N MET A 127 -2.93 14.58 3.54
CA MET A 127 -4.29 14.92 3.96
C MET A 127 -4.29 16.07 4.97
N THR A 128 -3.39 16.05 5.96
CA THR A 128 -3.24 17.15 6.93
C THR A 128 -2.84 18.45 6.25
N ASN A 129 -1.85 18.42 5.34
CA ASN A 129 -1.43 19.59 4.59
C ASN A 129 -2.57 20.18 3.74
N TRP A 130 -3.35 19.31 3.10
CA TRP A 130 -4.51 19.69 2.30
C TRP A 130 -5.63 20.30 3.14
N VAL A 131 -5.96 19.72 4.29
CA VAL A 131 -7.01 20.26 5.19
C VAL A 131 -6.59 21.62 5.75
N LEU A 132 -5.35 21.75 6.21
CA LEU A 132 -4.85 23.05 6.68
C LEU A 132 -4.79 24.08 5.55
N GLY A 133 -4.36 23.67 4.36
CA GLY A 133 -4.40 24.49 3.15
C GLY A 133 -5.81 24.93 2.78
N ALA A 134 -6.82 24.06 2.93
CA ALA A 134 -8.22 24.40 2.73
C ALA A 134 -8.67 25.52 3.67
N VAL A 135 -8.34 25.40 4.97
CA VAL A 135 -8.69 26.41 5.98
C VAL A 135 -8.05 27.75 5.65
N VAL A 136 -6.75 27.76 5.32
CA VAL A 136 -6.05 28.99 4.96
C VAL A 136 -6.59 29.58 3.66
N PHE A 137 -6.87 28.75 2.66
CA PHE A 137 -7.43 29.21 1.38
C PHE A 137 -8.82 29.83 1.56
N ILE A 138 -9.72 29.17 2.28
CA ILE A 138 -11.07 29.67 2.58
C ILE A 138 -11.01 30.98 3.36
N ALA A 139 -10.10 31.08 4.34
CA ALA A 139 -9.89 32.32 5.09
C ALA A 139 -9.34 33.45 4.19
N ALA A 140 -8.37 33.13 3.32
CA ALA A 140 -7.80 34.08 2.36
C ALA A 140 -8.82 34.57 1.32
N SER A 141 -9.77 33.71 0.92
CA SER A 141 -10.83 34.05 -0.03
C SER A 141 -12.05 34.70 0.63
N TRP A 142 -12.14 34.74 1.96
CA TRP A 142 -13.32 35.19 2.68
C TRP A 142 -13.85 36.57 2.27
N PRO A 143 -13.01 37.62 2.08
CA PRO A 143 -13.52 38.94 1.73
C PRO A 143 -14.20 39.02 0.36
N VAL A 144 -13.87 38.10 -0.55
CA VAL A 144 -14.35 38.10 -1.95
C VAL A 144 -15.39 37.02 -2.19
N ALA A 145 -15.26 35.87 -1.50
CA ALA A 145 -15.99 34.65 -1.81
C ALA A 145 -16.53 33.92 -0.57
N SER A 146 -16.88 34.63 0.50
CA SER A 146 -17.48 34.05 1.72
C SER A 146 -18.71 33.18 1.44
N HIS A 147 -19.52 33.60 0.47
CA HIS A 147 -20.72 32.90 0.02
C HIS A 147 -20.43 31.54 -0.65
N ALA A 148 -19.25 31.40 -1.26
CA ALA A 148 -18.79 30.17 -1.92
C ALA A 148 -17.98 29.24 -0.98
N ALA A 149 -17.82 29.58 0.30
CA ALA A 149 -17.02 28.80 1.25
C ALA A 149 -17.40 27.30 1.34
N PRO A 150 -18.70 26.90 1.32
CA PRO A 150 -19.06 25.48 1.28
C PRO A 150 -18.51 24.79 0.03
N VAL A 151 -18.60 25.44 -1.13
CA VAL A 151 -18.13 24.90 -2.41
C VAL A 151 -16.61 24.80 -2.46
N LEU A 152 -15.90 25.78 -1.90
CA LEU A 152 -14.44 25.74 -1.69
C LEU A 152 -14.02 24.55 -0.81
N GLY A 153 -14.78 24.27 0.24
CA GLY A 153 -14.56 23.11 1.10
C GLY A 153 -14.64 21.79 0.33
N VAL A 154 -15.65 21.64 -0.53
CA VAL A 154 -15.81 20.44 -1.38
C VAL A 154 -14.72 20.33 -2.43
N ALA A 155 -14.40 21.43 -3.11
CA ALA A 155 -13.32 21.49 -4.10
C ALA A 155 -12.00 21.02 -3.48
N THR A 156 -11.71 21.50 -2.28
CA THR A 156 -10.47 21.15 -1.59
C THR A 156 -10.50 19.71 -1.08
N LEU A 157 -11.66 19.20 -0.64
CA LEU A 157 -11.83 17.79 -0.27
C LEU A 157 -11.62 16.85 -1.47
N LEU A 158 -12.07 17.25 -2.66
CA LEU A 158 -11.81 16.53 -3.93
C LEU A 158 -10.31 16.44 -4.17
N GLY A 159 -9.60 17.57 -4.16
CA GLY A 159 -8.15 17.64 -4.36
C GLY A 159 -7.38 16.85 -3.30
N ALA A 160 -7.78 16.96 -2.02
CA ALA A 160 -7.16 16.26 -0.90
C ALA A 160 -7.30 14.74 -1.04
N THR A 161 -8.49 14.26 -1.38
CA THR A 161 -8.77 12.83 -1.56
C THR A 161 -8.04 12.30 -2.79
N ALA A 162 -8.07 13.04 -3.90
CA ALA A 162 -7.37 12.68 -5.14
C ALA A 162 -5.87 12.51 -4.90
N THR A 163 -5.26 13.53 -4.29
CA THR A 163 -3.83 13.53 -3.97
C THR A 163 -3.48 12.40 -3.01
N SER A 164 -4.29 12.18 -1.99
CA SER A 164 -4.03 11.15 -0.98
C SER A 164 -4.08 9.73 -1.57
N ILE A 165 -5.05 9.44 -2.45
CA ILE A 165 -5.19 8.14 -3.13
C ILE A 165 -4.08 7.94 -4.15
N ILE A 166 -3.87 8.92 -5.04
CA ILE A 166 -2.83 8.85 -6.08
C ILE A 166 -1.44 8.73 -5.43
N GLY A 167 -1.19 9.53 -4.39
CA GLY A 167 0.04 9.47 -3.60
C GLY A 167 0.22 8.14 -2.88
N TYR A 168 -0.86 7.58 -2.32
CA TYR A 168 -0.84 6.26 -1.69
C TYR A 168 -0.47 5.14 -2.67
N LEU A 169 -1.16 5.07 -3.82
CA LEU A 169 -0.96 4.02 -4.82
C LEU A 169 0.43 4.11 -5.45
N GLN A 170 0.91 5.33 -5.75
CA GLN A 170 2.27 5.54 -6.23
C GLN A 170 3.30 5.16 -5.18
N ALA A 171 3.10 5.55 -3.92
CA ALA A 171 3.96 5.17 -2.80
C ALA A 171 4.04 3.64 -2.66
N GLU A 172 2.91 2.95 -2.71
CA GLU A 172 2.85 1.48 -2.64
C GLU A 172 3.59 0.82 -3.81
N ARG A 173 3.42 1.33 -5.03
CA ARG A 173 4.10 0.80 -6.22
C ARG A 173 5.61 1.01 -6.17
N VAL A 174 6.06 2.22 -5.84
CA VAL A 174 7.47 2.60 -5.85
C VAL A 174 8.23 1.98 -4.68
N LEU A 175 7.61 1.86 -3.50
CA LEU A 175 8.22 1.27 -2.32
C LEU A 175 8.08 -0.25 -2.24
N ARG A 176 7.44 -0.91 -3.21
CA ARG A 176 7.29 -2.37 -3.25
C ARG A 176 8.62 -3.12 -3.04
N PRO A 177 9.74 -2.80 -3.71
CA PRO A 177 11.00 -3.51 -3.48
C PRO A 177 11.50 -3.39 -2.04
N VAL A 178 11.29 -2.22 -1.43
CA VAL A 178 11.65 -1.94 -0.04
C VAL A 178 10.77 -2.73 0.93
N ALA A 179 9.47 -2.79 0.66
CA ALA A 179 8.53 -3.58 1.43
C ALA A 179 8.86 -5.09 1.36
N VAL A 180 9.22 -5.61 0.19
CA VAL A 180 9.65 -7.01 0.02
C VAL A 180 10.91 -7.28 0.84
N ALA A 181 11.92 -6.41 0.78
CA ALA A 181 13.13 -6.54 1.62
C ALA A 181 12.78 -6.55 3.11
N ALA A 182 11.86 -5.67 3.54
CA ALA A 182 11.40 -5.62 4.92
C ALA A 182 10.59 -6.85 5.37
N LEU A 183 10.05 -7.64 4.45
CA LEU A 183 9.28 -8.86 4.75
C LEU A 183 10.12 -10.15 4.70
N ARG A 184 11.37 -10.11 4.21
CA ARG A 184 12.25 -11.29 4.15
C ARG A 184 12.50 -11.91 5.53
N GLY A 185 12.57 -11.09 6.57
CA GLY A 185 12.70 -11.53 7.97
C GLY A 185 11.37 -11.82 8.66
N GLY A 186 10.31 -12.18 7.93
CA GLY A 186 8.96 -12.43 8.47
C GLY A 186 8.04 -11.19 8.48
N VAL A 187 6.74 -11.41 8.64
CA VAL A 187 5.73 -10.33 8.75
C VAL A 187 5.74 -9.78 10.18
N PRO A 188 5.96 -8.48 10.40
CA PRO A 188 5.86 -7.89 11.74
C PRO A 188 4.46 -8.08 12.34
N GLU A 189 4.35 -8.60 13.57
CA GLU A 189 3.07 -8.90 14.24
C GLU A 189 2.10 -7.71 14.33
N LYS A 190 2.63 -6.48 14.36
CA LYS A 190 1.87 -5.23 14.53
C LYS A 190 1.55 -4.52 13.21
N PHE A 191 1.77 -5.16 12.06
CA PHE A 191 1.53 -4.55 10.76
C PHE A 191 0.19 -4.98 10.16
N ARG A 192 -0.70 -4.02 9.90
CA ARG A 192 -1.95 -4.19 9.15
C ARG A 192 -1.99 -3.11 8.08
N ARG A 193 -2.15 -3.48 6.81
CA ARG A 193 -2.38 -2.48 5.74
C ARG A 193 -3.84 -2.01 5.72
N PRO A 194 -4.09 -0.83 5.10
CA PRO A 194 -5.43 -0.38 4.76
C PRO A 194 -6.19 -1.48 4.02
N GLY A 195 -7.39 -1.76 4.51
CA GLY A 195 -8.18 -2.85 4.00
C GLY A 195 -8.77 -2.61 2.62
N VAL A 196 -9.24 -3.68 1.97
CA VAL A 196 -9.97 -3.60 0.69
C VAL A 196 -11.14 -2.61 0.78
N VAL A 197 -11.90 -2.64 1.88
CA VAL A 197 -13.03 -1.74 2.13
C VAL A 197 -12.59 -0.28 2.13
N GLN A 198 -11.49 0.05 2.81
CA GLN A 198 -11.02 1.43 2.88
C GLN A 198 -10.64 1.97 1.49
N ARG A 199 -9.98 1.13 0.66
CA ARG A 199 -9.64 1.51 -0.72
C ARG A 199 -10.88 1.74 -1.60
N LEU A 200 -11.89 0.86 -1.47
CA LEU A 200 -13.15 0.98 -2.19
C LEU A 200 -13.91 2.24 -1.77
N VAL A 201 -14.04 2.51 -0.47
CA VAL A 201 -14.70 3.71 0.05
C VAL A 201 -13.99 4.97 -0.39
N LEU A 202 -12.66 5.01 -0.32
CA LEU A 202 -11.87 6.17 -0.78
C LEU A 202 -12.03 6.40 -2.29
N THR A 203 -11.99 5.34 -3.09
CA THR A 203 -12.20 5.43 -4.55
C THR A 203 -13.59 5.95 -4.86
N TRP A 204 -14.63 5.40 -4.24
CA TRP A 204 -16.00 5.87 -4.39
C TRP A 204 -16.17 7.34 -3.96
N LEU A 205 -15.57 7.72 -2.82
CA LEU A 205 -15.64 9.07 -2.30
C LEU A 205 -15.02 10.05 -3.29
N LEU A 206 -13.86 9.72 -3.86
CA LEU A 206 -13.20 10.54 -4.88
C LEU A 206 -14.02 10.63 -6.17
N SER A 207 -14.50 9.52 -6.70
CA SER A 207 -15.08 9.48 -8.03
C SER A 207 -16.53 9.91 -8.11
N THR A 208 -17.29 9.63 -7.06
CA THR A 208 -18.76 9.73 -7.08
C THR A 208 -19.25 10.57 -5.91
N GLY A 209 -18.80 10.26 -4.70
CA GLY A 209 -19.27 10.94 -3.48
C GLY A 209 -19.03 12.44 -3.52
N VAL A 210 -17.78 12.88 -3.74
CA VAL A 210 -17.40 14.29 -3.74
C VAL A 210 -17.97 15.04 -4.94
N PRO A 211 -17.91 14.55 -6.20
CA PRO A 211 -18.54 15.25 -7.33
C PRO A 211 -20.05 15.40 -7.18
N LEU A 212 -20.77 14.37 -6.71
CA LEU A 212 -22.21 14.49 -6.46
C LEU A 212 -22.51 15.48 -5.32
N LEU A 213 -21.72 15.44 -4.25
CA LEU A 213 -21.86 16.38 -3.13
C LEU A 213 -21.56 17.82 -3.59
N ALA A 214 -20.61 18.03 -4.49
CA ALA A 214 -20.34 19.32 -5.11
C ALA A 214 -21.53 19.81 -5.96
N ILE A 215 -22.13 18.94 -6.78
CA ILE A 215 -23.33 19.25 -7.57
C ILE A 215 -24.50 19.63 -6.64
N VAL A 216 -24.79 18.79 -5.64
CA VAL A 216 -25.89 19.00 -4.69
C VAL A 216 -25.69 20.31 -3.94
N LEU A 217 -24.50 20.56 -3.40
CA LEU A 217 -24.21 21.80 -2.68
C LEU A 217 -24.26 23.02 -3.57
N SER A 218 -23.85 22.93 -4.85
CA SER A 218 -23.97 24.04 -5.80
C SER A 218 -25.44 24.38 -6.08
N ILE A 219 -26.30 23.37 -6.27
CA ILE A 219 -27.74 23.57 -6.50
C ILE A 219 -28.42 24.13 -5.24
N VAL A 220 -28.08 23.59 -4.07
CA VAL A 220 -28.62 24.05 -2.78
C VAL A 220 -28.17 25.48 -2.49
N ALA A 221 -26.90 25.79 -2.72
CA ALA A 221 -26.35 27.14 -2.53
C ALA A 221 -27.06 28.16 -3.45
N ASN A 222 -27.33 27.78 -4.71
CA ASN A 222 -28.15 28.60 -5.61
C ASN A 222 -29.57 28.81 -5.08
N LYS A 223 -30.23 27.76 -4.58
CA LYS A 223 -31.59 27.85 -4.02
C LYS A 223 -31.67 28.80 -2.82
N PHE A 224 -30.64 28.85 -1.99
CA PHE A 224 -30.54 29.77 -0.86
C PHE A 224 -29.95 31.14 -1.22
N SER A 225 -29.77 31.45 -2.52
CA SER A 225 -29.18 32.70 -3.00
C SER A 225 -27.77 32.98 -2.44
N LEU A 226 -27.03 31.92 -2.11
CA LEU A 226 -25.62 32.00 -1.74
C LEU A 226 -24.73 32.14 -2.99
N LEU A 227 -25.16 31.63 -4.13
CA LEU A 227 -24.49 31.81 -5.42
C LEU A 227 -25.35 32.71 -6.33
N GLN A 228 -24.71 33.48 -7.19
CA GLN A 228 -25.35 34.53 -7.99
C GLN A 228 -25.69 34.09 -9.42
N GLY A 229 -25.18 32.94 -9.87
CA GLY A 229 -25.46 32.40 -11.20
C GLY A 229 -26.95 32.15 -11.47
N SER A 230 -27.42 32.43 -12.69
CA SER A 230 -28.74 32.01 -13.14
C SER A 230 -28.84 30.49 -13.22
N ALA A 231 -30.04 29.90 -13.12
CA ALA A 231 -30.21 28.44 -13.18
C ALA A 231 -29.57 27.81 -14.43
N ASP A 232 -29.67 28.47 -15.59
CA ASP A 232 -29.10 28.00 -16.85
C ASP A 232 -27.56 27.96 -16.85
N SER A 233 -26.93 28.83 -16.06
CA SER A 233 -25.46 28.93 -16.01
C SER A 233 -24.78 27.75 -15.29
N TYR A 234 -25.56 26.90 -14.61
CA TYR A 234 -25.08 25.67 -13.97
C TYR A 234 -25.05 24.46 -14.90
N PHE A 235 -25.69 24.51 -16.07
CA PHE A 235 -25.79 23.37 -16.98
C PHE A 235 -24.40 22.84 -17.39
N THR A 236 -23.52 23.72 -17.88
CA THR A 236 -22.18 23.33 -18.33
C THR A 236 -21.29 22.84 -17.18
N PRO A 237 -21.17 23.53 -16.02
CA PRO A 237 -20.39 23.02 -14.89
C PRO A 237 -20.87 21.66 -14.36
N ILE A 238 -22.19 21.46 -14.23
CA ILE A 238 -22.76 20.18 -13.78
C ILE A 238 -22.45 19.08 -14.80
N LEU A 239 -22.61 19.36 -16.11
CA LEU A 239 -22.31 18.40 -17.16
C LEU A 239 -20.83 17.99 -17.15
N LEU A 240 -19.91 18.96 -17.07
CA LEU A 240 -18.47 18.69 -17.01
C LEU A 240 -18.11 17.84 -15.79
N MET A 241 -18.69 18.16 -14.63
CA MET A 241 -18.44 17.41 -13.40
C MET A 241 -19.04 16.01 -13.45
N ALA A 242 -20.23 15.83 -14.03
CA ALA A 242 -20.84 14.53 -14.24
C ALA A 242 -19.98 13.65 -15.18
N VAL A 243 -19.51 14.20 -16.29
CA VAL A 243 -18.62 13.48 -17.22
C VAL A 243 -17.29 13.12 -16.54
N ALA A 244 -16.68 14.06 -15.81
CA ALA A 244 -15.45 13.81 -15.07
C ALA A 244 -15.64 12.72 -14.00
N ALA A 245 -16.74 12.77 -13.25
CA ALA A 245 -17.10 11.76 -12.25
C ALA A 245 -17.27 10.37 -12.88
N LEU A 246 -17.90 10.28 -14.06
CA LEU A 246 -18.05 9.02 -14.80
C LEU A 246 -16.69 8.46 -15.25
N LEU A 247 -15.82 9.30 -15.84
CA LEU A 247 -14.52 8.86 -16.33
C LEU A 247 -13.58 8.45 -15.19
N ILE A 248 -13.47 9.30 -14.17
CA ILE A 248 -12.63 9.03 -12.98
C ILE A 248 -13.20 7.84 -12.20
N GLY A 249 -14.52 7.73 -12.09
CA GLY A 249 -15.19 6.61 -11.43
C GLY A 249 -15.02 5.29 -12.13
N LEU A 250 -15.13 5.25 -13.45
CA LEU A 250 -14.86 4.05 -14.22
C LEU A 250 -13.40 3.62 -14.04
N ALA A 251 -12.45 4.55 -14.21
CA ALA A 251 -11.03 4.26 -14.03
C ALA A 251 -10.72 3.78 -12.61
N GLY A 252 -11.24 4.47 -11.58
CA GLY A 252 -11.08 4.11 -10.17
C GLY A 252 -11.67 2.74 -9.84
N ASN A 253 -12.87 2.44 -10.33
CA ASN A 253 -13.52 1.14 -10.15
C ASN A 253 -12.73 0.01 -10.83
N VAL A 254 -12.26 0.22 -12.07
CA VAL A 254 -11.46 -0.79 -12.78
C VAL A 254 -10.18 -1.08 -12.01
N LEU A 255 -9.45 -0.05 -11.58
CA LEU A 255 -8.23 -0.21 -10.80
C LEU A 255 -8.48 -0.92 -9.46
N SER A 256 -9.56 -0.55 -8.76
CA SER A 256 -9.95 -1.19 -7.51
C SER A 256 -10.35 -2.66 -7.71
N ALA A 257 -11.13 -2.94 -8.74
CA ALA A 257 -11.55 -4.29 -9.10
C ALA A 257 -10.34 -5.17 -9.45
N MET A 258 -9.37 -4.66 -10.22
CA MET A 258 -8.13 -5.37 -10.54
C MET A 258 -7.33 -5.70 -9.27
N SER A 259 -7.24 -4.74 -8.33
CA SER A 259 -6.52 -4.96 -7.07
C SER A 259 -7.09 -6.08 -6.20
N ILE A 260 -8.35 -6.45 -6.39
CA ILE A 260 -9.04 -7.53 -5.68
C ILE A 260 -9.06 -8.81 -6.53
N ALA A 261 -9.41 -8.70 -7.80
CA ALA A 261 -9.61 -9.83 -8.70
C ALA A 261 -8.29 -10.56 -9.02
N ASP A 262 -7.18 -9.83 -9.15
CA ASP A 262 -5.90 -10.44 -9.52
C ASP A 262 -5.38 -11.40 -8.42
N PRO A 263 -5.30 -11.01 -7.14
CA PRO A 263 -4.97 -11.95 -6.06
C PRO A 263 -5.93 -13.14 -5.95
N LEU A 264 -7.24 -12.91 -6.13
CA LEU A 264 -8.24 -13.98 -6.07
C LEU A 264 -8.12 -14.98 -7.21
N ARG A 265 -7.81 -14.52 -8.43
CA ARG A 265 -7.55 -15.41 -9.58
C ARG A 265 -6.36 -16.31 -9.33
N GLN A 266 -5.30 -15.79 -8.72
CA GLN A 266 -4.11 -16.56 -8.38
C GLN A 266 -4.37 -17.55 -7.26
N LEU A 267 -5.11 -17.16 -6.21
CA LEU A 267 -5.54 -18.07 -5.16
C LEU A 267 -6.37 -19.22 -5.75
N ARG A 268 -7.31 -18.92 -6.65
CA ARG A 268 -8.10 -19.94 -7.34
C ARG A 268 -7.22 -20.88 -8.17
N TRP A 269 -6.24 -20.34 -8.90
CA TRP A 269 -5.31 -21.15 -9.69
C TRP A 269 -4.44 -22.04 -8.80
N ALA A 270 -3.83 -21.48 -7.75
CA ALA A 270 -2.97 -22.21 -6.82
C ALA A 270 -3.75 -23.30 -6.07
N LEU A 271 -4.99 -23.03 -5.67
CA LEU A 271 -5.87 -24.03 -5.07
C LEU A 271 -6.13 -25.19 -6.03
N GLY A 272 -6.32 -24.91 -7.32
CA GLY A 272 -6.46 -25.93 -8.35
C GLY A 272 -5.21 -26.80 -8.53
N GLU A 273 -4.02 -26.23 -8.39
CA GLU A 273 -2.76 -26.99 -8.40
C GLU A 273 -2.65 -27.93 -7.19
N VAL A 274 -2.97 -27.43 -5.99
CA VAL A 274 -2.96 -28.24 -4.76
C VAL A 274 -3.98 -29.38 -4.84
N GLN A 275 -5.17 -29.13 -5.41
CA GLN A 275 -6.18 -30.17 -5.64
C GLN A 275 -5.71 -31.28 -6.59
N ARG A 276 -4.81 -30.98 -7.53
CA ARG A 276 -4.18 -31.97 -8.42
C ARG A 276 -3.01 -32.69 -7.77
N GLY A 277 -2.73 -32.45 -6.48
CA GLY A 277 -1.61 -33.05 -5.74
C GLY A 277 -0.28 -32.30 -5.90
N ASN A 278 -0.27 -31.12 -6.53
CA ASN A 278 0.94 -30.31 -6.66
C ASN A 278 1.11 -29.40 -5.42
N TYR A 279 1.77 -29.93 -4.39
CA TYR A 279 2.05 -29.20 -3.14
C TYR A 279 3.26 -28.26 -3.22
N ASN A 280 3.88 -28.09 -4.39
CA ASN A 280 4.95 -27.11 -4.61
C ASN A 280 4.43 -25.73 -5.05
N ALA A 281 3.10 -25.56 -5.13
CA ALA A 281 2.48 -24.29 -5.47
C ALA A 281 2.70 -23.25 -4.36
N HIS A 282 3.51 -22.23 -4.63
CA HIS A 282 3.74 -21.11 -3.73
C HIS A 282 3.15 -19.84 -4.34
N MET A 283 2.31 -19.13 -3.59
CA MET A 283 1.83 -17.83 -4.01
C MET A 283 2.77 -16.72 -3.56
N GLN A 284 3.01 -15.75 -4.44
CA GLN A 284 3.66 -14.51 -4.04
C GLN A 284 2.68 -13.71 -3.16
N ILE A 285 3.13 -13.24 -2.00
CA ILE A 285 2.33 -12.38 -1.13
C ILE A 285 2.39 -10.95 -1.70
N TYR A 286 1.25 -10.42 -2.14
CA TYR A 286 1.21 -9.15 -2.88
C TYR A 286 1.31 -7.93 -1.97
N ASP A 287 0.72 -8.03 -0.78
CA ASP A 287 0.68 -6.98 0.22
C ASP A 287 0.38 -7.58 1.61
N ALA A 288 0.30 -6.74 2.65
CA ALA A 288 -0.20 -7.17 3.97
C ALA A 288 -1.64 -6.70 4.21
N SER A 289 -2.46 -6.67 3.14
CA SER A 289 -3.90 -6.47 3.26
C SER A 289 -4.59 -7.76 3.73
N GLU A 290 -5.92 -7.74 3.86
CA GLU A 290 -6.69 -8.96 4.14
C GLU A 290 -6.46 -10.04 3.07
N LEU A 291 -6.32 -9.65 1.80
CA LEU A 291 -6.02 -10.59 0.71
C LEU A 291 -4.61 -11.15 0.84
N GLY A 292 -3.64 -10.33 1.24
CA GLY A 292 -2.29 -10.78 1.52
C GLY A 292 -2.21 -11.77 2.69
N MET A 293 -2.97 -11.53 3.77
CA MET A 293 -3.08 -12.46 4.88
C MET A 293 -3.72 -13.79 4.46
N LEU A 294 -4.72 -13.75 3.58
CA LEU A 294 -5.32 -14.94 3.00
C LEU A 294 -4.31 -15.73 2.16
N GLN A 295 -3.47 -15.04 1.38
CA GLN A 295 -2.40 -15.67 0.60
C GLN A 295 -1.32 -16.31 1.49
N ALA A 296 -0.92 -15.63 2.57
CA ALA A 296 0.02 -16.16 3.54
C ALA A 296 -0.53 -17.42 4.23
N GLY A 297 -1.78 -17.36 4.73
CA GLY A 297 -2.44 -18.51 5.34
C GLY A 297 -2.62 -19.70 4.38
N PHE A 298 -2.83 -19.43 3.08
CA PHE A 298 -2.80 -20.49 2.08
C PHE A 298 -1.40 -21.13 1.94
N ASN A 299 -0.35 -20.32 1.86
CA ASN A 299 1.02 -20.86 1.76
C ASN A 299 1.39 -21.71 2.98
N ASP A 300 0.99 -21.30 4.20
CA ASP A 300 1.17 -22.09 5.41
C ASP A 300 0.43 -23.44 5.32
N MET A 301 -0.82 -23.43 4.86
CA MET A 301 -1.60 -24.66 4.64
C MET A 301 -0.93 -25.61 3.64
N VAL A 302 -0.42 -25.08 2.51
CA VAL A 302 0.26 -25.89 1.48
C VAL A 302 1.56 -26.47 2.01
N ARG A 303 2.33 -25.69 2.79
CA ARG A 303 3.53 -26.18 3.47
C ARG A 303 3.19 -27.35 4.39
N ASP A 304 2.17 -27.21 5.24
CA ASP A 304 1.76 -28.25 6.17
C ASP A 304 1.24 -29.52 5.45
N LEU A 305 0.52 -29.35 4.33
CA LEU A 305 0.11 -30.47 3.47
C LEU A 305 1.31 -31.18 2.84
N SER A 306 2.30 -30.42 2.35
CA SER A 306 3.52 -30.97 1.76
C SER A 306 4.33 -31.77 2.80
N GLU A 307 4.40 -31.28 4.04
CA GLU A 307 5.07 -31.95 5.14
C GLU A 307 4.36 -33.25 5.52
N ARG A 308 3.03 -33.23 5.65
CA ARG A 308 2.22 -34.44 5.91
C ARG A 308 2.38 -35.48 4.81
N GLN A 309 2.41 -35.05 3.53
CA GLN A 309 2.61 -35.96 2.41
C GLN A 309 4.01 -36.60 2.45
N ARG A 310 5.04 -35.80 2.74
CA ARG A 310 6.42 -36.28 2.89
C ARG A 310 6.59 -37.25 4.06
N LEU A 311 5.93 -36.99 5.19
CA LEU A 311 5.91 -37.90 6.33
C LEU A 311 5.23 -39.22 5.97
N ARG A 312 4.09 -39.18 5.26
CA ARG A 312 3.37 -40.39 4.84
C ARG A 312 4.19 -41.24 3.88
N ASP A 313 4.88 -40.61 2.92
CA ASP A 313 5.79 -41.25 1.97
C ASP A 313 7.01 -41.89 2.67
N LEU A 314 7.65 -41.16 3.60
CA LEU A 314 8.74 -41.71 4.41
C LEU A 314 8.27 -42.90 5.26
N PHE A 315 7.15 -42.77 5.97
CA PHE A 315 6.61 -43.86 6.79
C PHE A 315 6.24 -45.09 5.95
N GLY A 316 5.69 -44.90 4.74
CA GLY A 316 5.47 -45.99 3.78
C GLY A 316 6.75 -46.72 3.39
N ARG A 317 7.85 -45.99 3.13
CA ARG A 317 9.16 -46.59 2.82
C ARG A 317 9.79 -47.36 3.98
N TYR A 318 9.62 -46.89 5.23
CA TYR A 318 10.25 -47.52 6.40
C TYR A 318 9.45 -48.68 6.99
N VAL A 319 8.12 -48.65 6.93
CA VAL A 319 7.25 -49.62 7.63
C VAL A 319 6.44 -50.52 6.67
N GLY A 320 6.50 -50.23 5.36
CA GLY A 320 5.69 -50.89 4.33
C GLY A 320 4.35 -50.18 4.12
N GLU A 321 3.97 -49.98 2.86
CA GLU A 321 2.83 -49.15 2.46
C GLU A 321 1.48 -49.63 3.03
N ASP A 322 1.32 -50.94 3.21
CA ASP A 322 0.10 -51.54 3.77
C ASP A 322 0.02 -51.43 5.29
N VAL A 323 1.16 -51.48 5.99
CA VAL A 323 1.23 -51.28 7.46
C VAL A 323 0.97 -49.80 7.78
N ALA A 324 1.59 -48.89 7.01
CA ALA A 324 1.36 -47.45 7.11
C ALA A 324 -0.11 -47.07 6.89
N ARG A 325 -0.76 -47.65 5.86
CA ARG A 325 -2.18 -47.41 5.56
C ARG A 325 -3.10 -47.89 6.68
N ARG A 326 -2.89 -49.12 7.18
CA ARG A 326 -3.69 -49.67 8.29
C ARG A 326 -3.54 -48.88 9.58
N ALA A 327 -2.32 -48.46 9.92
CA ALA A 327 -2.06 -47.68 11.13
C ALA A 327 -2.74 -46.29 11.08
N LEU A 328 -2.81 -45.66 9.91
CA LEU A 328 -3.45 -44.36 9.73
C LEU A 328 -4.99 -44.42 9.69
N GLU A 329 -5.58 -45.52 9.22
CA GLU A 329 -7.04 -45.69 9.14
C GLU A 329 -7.68 -46.16 10.45
N ARG A 330 -7.01 -47.03 11.21
CA ARG A 330 -7.57 -47.67 12.42
C ARG A 330 -6.98 -47.16 13.73
N GLY A 331 -5.94 -46.32 13.68
CA GLY A 331 -5.12 -45.99 14.84
C GLY A 331 -4.25 -47.17 15.27
N THR A 332 -3.42 -46.96 16.29
CA THR A 332 -2.57 -48.01 16.86
C THR A 332 -3.37 -48.84 17.87
N GLU A 333 -3.83 -50.02 17.47
CA GLU A 333 -4.11 -51.09 18.43
C GLU A 333 -2.78 -51.68 18.89
N LEU A 334 -2.44 -51.50 20.16
CA LEU A 334 -1.26 -52.12 20.77
C LEU A 334 -1.52 -53.63 20.89
N GLY A 335 -1.08 -54.40 19.89
CA GLY A 335 -1.18 -55.86 19.85
C GLY A 335 -0.54 -56.44 18.58
N GLY A 336 0.01 -57.65 18.69
CA GLY A 336 0.52 -58.41 17.54
C GLY A 336 -0.59 -59.24 16.88
N GLN A 337 -0.49 -59.46 15.57
CA GLN A 337 -1.29 -60.47 14.88
C GLN A 337 -0.38 -61.62 14.45
N GLU A 338 -0.79 -62.85 14.76
CA GLU A 338 -0.16 -64.03 14.17
C GLU A 338 -0.45 -64.04 12.67
N ARG A 339 0.62 -64.10 11.86
CA ARG A 339 0.56 -64.02 10.40
C ARG A 339 1.56 -65.01 9.84
N ASP A 340 1.13 -65.80 8.86
CA ASP A 340 2.05 -66.61 8.06
C ASP A 340 2.88 -65.68 7.17
N VAL A 341 4.19 -65.64 7.43
CA VAL A 341 5.14 -64.80 6.70
C VAL A 341 6.36 -65.62 6.29
N ALA A 342 6.88 -65.33 5.10
CA ALA A 342 8.17 -65.84 4.66
C ALA A 342 9.26 -64.81 4.98
N VAL A 343 10.30 -65.22 5.70
CA VAL A 343 11.42 -64.35 6.09
C VAL A 343 12.67 -64.78 5.31
N LEU A 344 13.32 -63.83 4.64
CA LEU A 344 14.58 -64.05 3.93
C LEU A 344 15.74 -63.46 4.74
N PHE A 345 16.70 -64.29 5.14
CA PHE A 345 17.96 -63.84 5.71
C PHE A 345 19.07 -63.88 4.65
N VAL A 346 19.76 -62.76 4.49
CA VAL A 346 20.96 -62.63 3.65
C VAL A 346 22.07 -62.11 4.55
N ASP A 347 23.12 -62.90 4.72
CA ASP A 347 24.32 -62.51 5.47
C ASP A 347 25.54 -62.56 4.55
N LEU A 348 26.51 -61.70 4.85
CA LEU A 348 27.81 -61.66 4.19
C LEU A 348 28.76 -62.62 4.90
N VAL A 349 29.24 -63.63 4.17
CA VAL A 349 30.24 -64.57 4.68
C VAL A 349 31.50 -63.80 5.11
N GLY A 350 31.92 -64.01 6.37
CA GLY A 350 33.12 -63.37 6.93
C GLY A 350 32.92 -61.94 7.44
N SER A 351 31.69 -61.47 7.61
CA SER A 351 31.38 -60.09 8.06
C SER A 351 32.05 -59.69 9.39
N THR A 352 32.23 -60.65 10.31
CA THR A 352 32.87 -60.44 11.61
C THR A 352 34.37 -60.17 11.50
N GLU A 353 35.05 -60.85 10.58
CA GLU A 353 36.49 -60.71 10.35
C GLU A 353 36.81 -59.37 9.64
N LEU A 354 35.96 -58.97 8.69
CA LEU A 354 36.00 -57.67 8.01
C LEU A 354 35.79 -56.49 8.95
N ALA A 355 34.96 -56.64 9.98
CA ALA A 355 34.72 -55.58 10.97
C ALA A 355 35.87 -55.44 11.99
N ALA A 356 36.61 -56.53 12.26
CA ALA A 356 37.71 -56.56 13.22
C ALA A 356 39.03 -56.00 12.67
N THR A 357 39.17 -55.85 11.35
CA THR A 357 40.42 -55.42 10.68
C THR A 357 40.40 -53.98 10.19
N ARG A 358 39.51 -53.12 10.71
CA ARG A 358 39.39 -51.72 10.29
C ARG A 358 40.14 -50.73 11.18
#